data_AF-A0A7X4EXQ8-F1
#
_entry.id   AF-A0A7X4EXQ8-F1
#
_cell.length_a   1.000
_cell.length_b   1.000
_cell.length_c   1.000
_cell.angle_alpha   90.00
_cell.angle_beta   90.00
_cell.angle_gamma   90.00
#
_symmetry.space_group_name_H-M   'P 1'
#
loop_
_entity.id
_entity.type
_entity.pdbx_description
1 polymer ?
#
loop_
_entity_poly.entity_id
_entity_poly.type
_entity_poly.pdbx_seq_one_letter_code
_entity_poly.pdbx_strand_id
1 'polypeptide(L)'
;MDHVQASEFGGLVRRAFSLLFRNFPSLCGIYLLPTIPVGLWSGTFDESNEPVFWVSTAVDLFVEFIVTAALTLAVSEICVGNRPAVLVTYGRLAEKAGRVTWTSILLVLIAMAGFAFVEFQTIDASREAPLIVTFVAAVCAITYLIATFTYLMFAVSATVLERVSGIEALGRSIYLVREFFWRNLGVALVTLIP
;
A
#
# COMPACT_ATOMS: atom_id res chain seq x y z
N MET A 1 23.01 -24.45 8.26
CA MET A 1 22.44 -23.11 8.50
C MET A 1 23.57 -22.26 9.02
N ASP A 2 24.37 -21.75 8.09
CA ASP A 2 25.53 -20.93 8.42
C ASP A 2 25.06 -19.67 9.15
N HIS A 3 25.75 -19.36 10.24
CA HIS A 3 25.45 -18.21 11.07
C HIS A 3 25.24 -16.98 10.20
N VAL A 4 24.04 -16.39 10.30
CA VAL A 4 23.79 -15.01 9.91
C VAL A 4 24.76 -14.18 10.75
N GLN A 5 25.97 -13.98 10.22
CA GLN A 5 26.92 -13.01 10.77
C GLN A 5 26.11 -11.73 10.94
N ALA A 6 26.25 -11.09 12.10
CA ALA A 6 25.67 -9.79 12.37
C ALA A 6 26.21 -8.80 11.34
N SER A 7 25.65 -8.83 10.14
CA SER A 7 25.89 -7.84 9.12
C SER A 7 25.41 -6.56 9.76
N GLU A 8 26.35 -5.67 10.07
CA GLU A 8 26.05 -4.36 10.61
C GLU A 8 24.86 -3.80 9.85
N PHE A 9 23.82 -3.41 10.57
CA PHE A 9 22.58 -2.87 10.00
C PHE A 9 22.87 -1.84 8.89
N GLY A 10 23.92 -1.03 9.07
CA GLY A 10 24.42 -0.08 8.07
C GLY A 10 24.87 -0.72 6.74
N GLY A 11 25.48 -1.90 6.75
CA GLY A 11 25.83 -2.65 5.56
C GLY A 11 24.61 -3.13 4.77
N LEU A 12 23.56 -3.56 5.47
CA LEU A 12 22.29 -3.97 4.84
C LEU A 12 21.58 -2.78 4.20
N VAL A 13 21.48 -1.67 4.93
CA VAL A 13 20.89 -0.42 4.44
C VAL A 13 21.67 0.13 3.23
N ARG A 14 23.00 0.17 3.31
CA ARG A 14 23.85 0.63 2.19
C ARG A 14 23.69 -0.24 0.94
N ARG A 15 23.57 -1.57 1.10
CA ARG A 15 23.31 -2.49 -0.02
C ARG A 15 21.91 -2.26 -0.61
N ALA A 16 20.89 -2.10 0.22
CA ALA A 16 19.53 -1.79 -0.24
C ALA A 16 19.49 -0.50 -1.06
N PHE A 17 20.09 0.58 -0.56
CA PHE A 17 20.18 1.84 -1.30
C PHE A 17 20.99 1.70 -2.60
N SER A 18 22.13 1.01 -2.56
CA SER A 18 22.93 0.77 -3.77
C SER A 18 22.14 0.02 -4.86
N LEU A 19 21.36 -0.99 -4.46
CA LEU A 19 20.46 -1.71 -5.37
C LEU A 19 19.35 -0.81 -5.92
N LEU A 20 18.76 0.03 -5.08
CA LEU A 20 17.72 0.98 -5.47
C LEU A 20 18.25 2.01 -6.48
N PHE A 21 19.35 2.69 -6.16
CA PHE A 21 19.94 3.74 -7.01
C PHE A 21 20.45 3.18 -8.34
N ARG A 22 21.01 1.98 -8.34
CA ARG A 22 21.47 1.33 -9.57
C ARG A 22 20.34 1.04 -10.57
N ASN A 23 19.13 0.81 -10.07
CA ASN A 23 17.95 0.50 -10.88
C ASN A 23 16.93 1.66 -10.91
N PHE A 24 17.31 2.84 -10.40
CA PHE A 24 16.43 3.98 -10.23
C PHE A 24 15.71 4.40 -11.53
N PRO A 25 16.37 4.47 -12.71
CA PRO A 25 15.67 4.84 -13.94
C PRO A 25 14.54 3.87 -14.31
N SER A 26 14.75 2.57 -14.14
CA SER A 26 13.72 1.56 -14.41
C SER A 26 12.56 1.66 -13.42
N LEU A 27 12.85 1.81 -12.13
CA LEU A 27 11.82 1.95 -11.09
C LEU A 27 11.02 3.24 -11.27
N CYS A 28 11.70 4.34 -11.58
CA CYS A 28 11.10 5.63 -11.89
C CYS A 28 10.22 5.54 -13.14
N GLY A 29 10.68 4.85 -14.19
CA GLY A 29 9.89 4.60 -15.40
C GLY A 29 8.62 3.77 -15.14
N ILE A 30 8.70 2.75 -14.27
CA ILE A 30 7.52 1.98 -13.85
C ILE A 30 6.53 2.85 -13.06
N TYR A 31 7.03 3.72 -12.18
CA TYR A 31 6.16 4.58 -11.38
C TYR A 31 5.52 5.69 -12.22
N LEU A 32 6.31 6.45 -12.98
CA LEU A 32 5.87 7.66 -13.68
C LEU A 32 4.97 7.40 -14.88
N LEU A 33 5.18 6.28 -15.59
CA LEU A 33 4.49 6.02 -16.86
C LEU A 33 2.96 5.97 -16.72
N PRO A 34 2.37 5.31 -15.71
CA PRO A 34 0.93 5.34 -15.49
C PRO A 34 0.46 6.49 -14.58
N THR A 35 1.29 6.99 -13.66
CA THR A 35 0.86 8.03 -12.69
C THR A 35 0.77 9.41 -13.33
N ILE A 36 1.69 9.79 -14.22
CA ILE A 36 1.65 11.12 -14.85
C ILE A 36 0.36 11.33 -15.67
N PRO A 37 -0.03 10.41 -16.59
CA PRO A 37 -1.26 10.61 -17.36
C PRO A 37 -2.51 10.69 -16.50
N VAL A 38 -2.56 9.88 -15.44
CA VAL A 38 -3.72 9.81 -14.53
C VAL A 38 -3.78 11.04 -13.64
N GLY A 39 -2.64 11.51 -13.13
CA GLY A 39 -2.55 12.76 -12.36
C GLY A 39 -2.89 14.00 -13.19
N LEU A 40 -2.47 14.03 -14.46
CA LEU A 40 -2.86 15.11 -15.39
C LEU A 40 -4.36 15.06 -15.69
N TRP A 41 -4.94 13.88 -15.85
CA TRP A 41 -6.37 13.70 -16.08
C TRP A 41 -7.19 14.08 -14.86
N SER A 42 -6.83 13.60 -13.66
CA SER A 42 -7.53 13.90 -12.41
C SER A 42 -7.50 15.39 -12.07
N GLY A 43 -6.39 16.08 -12.37
CA GLY A 43 -6.26 17.53 -12.18
C GLY A 43 -7.11 18.40 -13.11
N THR A 44 -7.77 17.83 -14.14
CA THR A 44 -8.68 18.59 -15.02
C THR A 44 -10.12 18.68 -14.51
N PHE A 45 -10.48 17.91 -13.48
CA PHE A 45 -11.83 17.89 -12.95
C PHE A 45 -12.01 18.92 -11.84
N ASP A 46 -13.10 19.67 -11.95
CA ASP A 46 -13.52 20.60 -10.92
C ASP A 46 -14.16 19.84 -9.74
N GLU A 47 -13.78 20.20 -8.52
CA GLU A 47 -14.33 19.65 -7.28
C GLU A 47 -15.84 19.87 -7.16
N SER A 48 -16.40 20.81 -7.93
CA SER A 48 -17.84 21.07 -7.99
C SER A 48 -18.69 19.91 -8.53
N ASN A 49 -18.08 18.92 -9.22
CA ASN A 49 -18.78 17.77 -9.79
C ASN A 49 -18.50 16.48 -9.01
N GLU A 50 -19.21 16.31 -7.89
CA GLU A 50 -19.05 15.18 -6.96
C GLU A 50 -18.94 13.79 -7.63
N PRO A 51 -19.82 13.37 -8.58
CA PRO A 51 -19.70 12.02 -9.15
C PRO A 51 -18.41 11.84 -9.96
N VAL A 52 -17.93 12.88 -10.64
CA VAL A 52 -16.69 12.82 -11.42
C VAL A 52 -15.48 12.76 -10.52
N PHE A 53 -15.50 13.48 -9.39
CA PHE A 53 -14.47 13.40 -8.37
C PHE A 53 -14.28 11.96 -7.87
N TRP A 54 -15.37 11.28 -7.47
CA TRP A 54 -15.30 9.90 -6.97
C TRP A 54 -14.78 8.90 -8.02
N VAL A 55 -15.19 9.06 -9.28
CA VAL A 55 -14.67 8.23 -10.39
C VAL A 55 -13.17 8.47 -10.58
N SER A 56 -12.73 9.73 -10.54
CA SER A 56 -11.32 10.09 -10.63
C SER A 56 -10.50 9.46 -9.51
N THR A 57 -10.96 9.57 -8.26
CA THR A 57 -10.32 8.93 -7.10
C THR A 57 -10.24 7.41 -7.22
N ALA A 58 -11.31 6.76 -7.70
CA ALA A 58 -11.31 5.32 -7.89
C ALA A 58 -10.30 4.86 -8.96
N VAL A 59 -10.17 5.61 -10.06
CA VAL A 59 -9.19 5.35 -11.12
C VAL A 59 -7.77 5.57 -10.59
N ASP A 60 -7.51 6.64 -9.85
CA ASP A 60 -6.20 6.95 -9.29
C ASP A 60 -5.74 5.85 -8.31
N LEU A 61 -6.63 5.44 -7.41
CA LEU A 61 -6.38 4.34 -6.48
C LEU A 61 -6.10 3.02 -7.22
N PHE A 62 -6.87 2.72 -8.28
CA PHE A 62 -6.66 1.53 -9.09
C PHE A 62 -5.29 1.53 -9.78
N VAL A 63 -4.89 2.68 -10.33
CA VAL A 63 -3.58 2.86 -10.98
C VAL A 63 -2.45 2.69 -9.97
N GLU A 64 -2.60 3.22 -8.76
CA GLU A 64 -1.60 3.05 -7.70
C GLU A 64 -1.42 1.58 -7.31
N PHE A 65 -2.48 0.77 -7.32
CA PHE A 65 -2.34 -0.67 -7.12
C PHE A 65 -1.60 -1.37 -8.27
N ILE A 66 -1.84 -0.99 -9.52
CA ILE A 66 -1.10 -1.52 -10.67
C ILE A 66 0.38 -1.15 -10.56
N VAL A 67 0.68 0.10 -10.23
CA VAL A 67 2.05 0.60 -10.00
C VAL A 67 2.72 -0.17 -8.88
N THR A 68 2.03 -0.33 -7.75
CA THR A 68 2.52 -1.11 -6.62
C THR A 68 2.84 -2.55 -7.03
N ALA A 69 1.95 -3.20 -7.78
CA ALA A 69 2.17 -4.56 -8.28
C ALA A 69 3.38 -4.64 -9.23
N ALA A 70 3.53 -3.67 -10.13
CA ALA A 70 4.65 -3.59 -11.08
C ALA A 70 5.98 -3.34 -10.35
N LEU A 71 5.98 -2.45 -9.35
CA LEU A 71 7.16 -2.18 -8.52
C LEU A 71 7.54 -3.41 -7.70
N THR A 72 6.59 -4.14 -7.12
CA THR A 72 6.88 -5.40 -6.42
C THR A 72 7.53 -6.42 -7.35
N LEU A 73 7.05 -6.58 -8.59
CA LEU A 73 7.69 -7.44 -9.58
C LEU A 73 9.12 -6.99 -9.88
N ALA A 74 9.32 -5.70 -10.13
CA ALA A 74 10.64 -5.16 -10.46
C ALA A 74 11.64 -5.30 -9.31
N VAL A 75 11.22 -5.02 -8.07
CA VAL A 75 12.04 -5.22 -6.87
C VAL A 75 12.38 -6.70 -6.71
N SER A 76 11.42 -7.60 -6.92
CA SER A 76 11.68 -9.04 -6.89
C SER A 76 12.70 -9.48 -7.93
N GLU A 77 12.69 -8.91 -9.14
CA GLU A 77 13.69 -9.20 -10.17
C GLU A 77 15.08 -8.70 -9.78
N ILE A 78 15.17 -7.50 -9.22
CA ILE A 78 16.42 -6.92 -8.71
C ILE A 78 17.02 -7.82 -7.63
N CYS A 79 16.20 -8.35 -6.72
CA CYS A 79 16.64 -9.26 -5.66
C CYS A 79 17.21 -10.59 -6.18
N VAL A 80 16.80 -11.03 -7.37
CA VAL A 80 17.32 -12.23 -8.06
C VAL A 80 18.54 -11.89 -8.95
N GLY A 81 18.92 -10.61 -9.05
CA GLY A 81 20.03 -10.14 -9.87
C GLY A 81 19.67 -9.84 -11.33
N ASN A 82 18.38 -9.84 -11.67
CA ASN A 82 17.90 -9.45 -13.00
C ASN A 82 17.73 -7.92 -13.09
N ARG A 83 17.90 -7.36 -14.30
CA ARG A 83 17.61 -5.94 -14.55
C ARG A 83 16.14 -5.79 -14.96
N PRO A 84 15.33 -5.02 -14.22
CA PRO A 84 13.94 -4.80 -14.58
C PRO A 84 13.87 -3.88 -15.80
N ALA A 85 13.21 -4.34 -16.86
CA ALA A 85 12.86 -3.54 -18.03
C ALA A 85 11.37 -3.20 -17.97
N VAL A 86 11.03 -1.92 -18.06
CA VAL A 86 9.66 -1.40 -17.86
C VAL A 86 8.61 -2.20 -18.64
N LEU A 87 8.82 -2.39 -19.95
CA LEU A 87 7.90 -3.12 -20.81
C LEU A 87 7.78 -4.61 -20.45
N VAL A 88 8.89 -5.24 -20.06
CA VAL A 88 8.90 -6.65 -19.65
C VAL A 88 8.14 -6.83 -18.33
N THR A 89 8.32 -5.92 -17.37
CA THR A 89 7.61 -5.93 -16.10
C THR A 89 6.09 -5.82 -16.31
N TYR A 90 5.63 -4.89 -17.15
CA TYR A 90 4.21 -4.76 -17.46
C TYR A 90 3.66 -5.96 -18.26
N GLY A 91 4.44 -6.53 -19.18
CA GLY A 91 4.06 -7.76 -19.87
C GLY A 91 3.83 -8.93 -18.90
N ARG A 92 4.73 -9.11 -17.93
CA ARG A 92 4.60 -10.12 -16.86
C ARG A 92 3.44 -9.82 -15.91
N LEU A 93 3.17 -8.54 -15.67
CA LEU A 93 2.02 -8.12 -14.86
C LEU A 93 0.70 -8.41 -15.57
N ALA A 94 0.64 -8.24 -16.89
CA ALA A 94 -0.57 -8.49 -17.69
C ALA A 94 -1.05 -9.95 -17.57
N GLU A 95 -0.14 -10.93 -17.51
CA GLU A 95 -0.46 -12.34 -17.25
C GLU A 95 -1.14 -12.55 -15.89
N LYS A 96 -0.92 -11.64 -14.94
CA LYS A 96 -1.46 -11.67 -13.58
C LYS A 96 -2.57 -10.62 -13.36
N ALA A 97 -2.94 -9.87 -14.39
CA ALA A 97 -3.82 -8.70 -14.27
C ALA A 97 -5.14 -9.07 -13.61
N GLY A 98 -5.79 -10.16 -14.03
CA GLY A 98 -7.07 -10.58 -13.45
C GLY A 98 -7.01 -10.81 -11.93
N ARG A 99 -5.92 -11.40 -11.42
CA ARG A 99 -5.74 -11.63 -9.97
C ARG A 99 -5.44 -10.33 -9.24
N VAL A 100 -4.55 -9.52 -9.79
CA VAL A 100 -4.19 -8.21 -9.22
C VAL A 100 -5.42 -7.31 -9.18
N THR A 101 -6.16 -7.18 -10.29
CA THR A 101 -7.41 -6.42 -10.38
C THR A 101 -8.45 -6.90 -9.36
N TRP A 102 -8.64 -8.22 -9.21
CA TRP A 102 -9.57 -8.74 -8.20
C TRP A 102 -9.13 -8.39 -6.77
N THR A 103 -7.85 -8.56 -6.44
CA THR A 103 -7.30 -8.15 -5.14
C THR A 103 -7.47 -6.64 -4.93
N SER A 104 -7.16 -5.81 -5.94
CA SER A 104 -7.31 -4.36 -5.88
C SER A 104 -8.76 -3.95 -5.64
N ILE A 105 -9.73 -4.56 -6.32
CA ILE A 105 -11.16 -4.30 -6.09
C ILE A 105 -11.54 -4.60 -4.64
N LEU A 106 -11.12 -5.75 -4.10
CA LEU A 106 -11.36 -6.08 -2.70
C LEU A 106 -10.73 -5.06 -1.74
N LEU A 107 -9.50 -4.62 -2.03
CA LEU A 107 -8.82 -3.59 -1.24
C LEU A 107 -9.55 -2.24 -1.28
N VAL A 108 -10.02 -1.81 -2.46
CA VAL A 108 -10.81 -0.58 -2.63
C VAL A 108 -12.08 -0.68 -1.79
N LEU A 109 -12.81 -1.80 -1.89
CA LEU A 109 -14.04 -2.01 -1.14
C LEU A 109 -13.82 -1.97 0.37
N ILE A 110 -12.76 -2.60 0.87
CA ILE A 110 -12.41 -2.57 2.29
C ILE A 110 -12.02 -1.14 2.72
N ALA A 111 -11.25 -0.43 1.91
CA ALA A 111 -10.86 0.96 2.17
C ALA A 111 -12.09 1.87 2.22
N MET A 112 -12.97 1.79 1.22
CA MET A 112 -14.23 2.57 1.19
C MET A 112 -15.12 2.27 2.40
N ALA A 113 -15.26 0.99 2.78
CA ALA A 113 -16.01 0.63 3.98
C ALA A 113 -15.37 1.21 5.27
N GLY A 114 -14.03 1.20 5.36
CA GLY A 114 -13.30 1.81 6.46
C GLY A 114 -13.48 3.34 6.52
N PHE A 115 -13.41 4.02 5.38
CA PHE A 115 -13.65 5.47 5.29
C PHE A 115 -15.09 5.83 5.64
N ALA A 116 -16.08 5.12 5.09
CA ALA A 116 -17.49 5.35 5.40
C ALA A 116 -17.79 5.12 6.89
N PHE A 117 -17.15 4.11 7.50
CA PHE A 117 -17.27 3.89 8.95
C PHE A 117 -16.67 5.04 9.76
N VAL A 118 -15.51 5.57 9.37
CA VAL A 118 -14.89 6.73 10.02
C VAL A 118 -15.75 7.98 9.88
N GLU A 119 -16.28 8.25 8.69
CA GLU A 119 -17.17 9.39 8.44
C GLU A 119 -18.47 9.30 9.25
N PHE A 120 -19.05 8.10 9.34
CA PHE A 120 -20.21 7.87 10.18
C PHE A 120 -19.93 8.19 11.67
N GLN A 121 -18.77 7.77 12.18
CA GLN A 121 -18.36 8.04 13.56
C GLN A 121 -18.11 9.53 13.82
N THR A 122 -17.52 10.26 12.86
CA THR A 122 -17.22 11.69 13.04
C THR A 122 -18.49 12.54 12.98
N ILE A 123 -19.44 12.20 12.11
CA ILE A 123 -20.74 12.91 12.03
C ILE A 123 -21.50 12.78 13.35
N ASP A 124 -21.58 11.57 13.90
CA ASP A 124 -22.32 11.32 15.14
C ASP A 124 -21.67 12.04 16.34
N ALA A 125 -20.34 11.96 16.45
CA ALA A 125 -19.59 12.65 17.50
C ALA A 125 -19.69 14.18 17.40
N SER A 126 -19.82 14.74 16.20
CA SER A 126 -19.85 16.20 16.00
C SER A 126 -21.14 16.86 16.46
N ARG A 127 -22.26 16.13 16.56
CA ARG A 127 -23.57 16.73 16.83
C ARG A 127 -23.78 17.13 18.28
N GLU A 128 -23.27 16.37 19.23
CA GLU A 128 -23.62 16.56 20.66
C GLU A 128 -22.45 16.33 21.63
N ALA A 129 -21.27 15.94 21.15
CA ALA A 129 -20.20 15.50 22.04
C ALA A 129 -19.28 16.66 22.49
N PRO A 130 -18.75 16.62 23.73
CA PRO A 130 -17.70 17.53 24.16
C PRO A 130 -16.41 17.31 23.34
N LEU A 131 -15.61 18.37 23.16
CA LEU A 131 -14.38 18.38 22.35
C LEU A 131 -13.44 17.19 22.59
N ILE A 132 -13.36 16.72 23.84
CA ILE A 132 -12.55 15.55 24.24
C ILE A 132 -13.02 14.27 23.52
N VAL A 133 -14.33 14.05 23.40
CA VAL A 133 -14.89 12.85 22.75
C VAL A 133 -14.60 12.89 21.26
N THR A 134 -14.77 14.04 20.61
CA THR A 134 -14.44 14.22 19.18
C THR A 134 -12.95 13.93 18.90
N PHE A 135 -12.06 14.43 19.78
CA PHE A 135 -10.63 14.17 19.67
C PHE A 135 -10.29 12.68 19.80
N VAL A 136 -10.85 12.01 20.81
CA VAL A 136 -10.65 10.56 21.03
C VAL A 136 -11.16 9.76 19.83
N ALA A 137 -12.35 10.08 19.33
CA ALA A 137 -12.93 9.43 18.14
C ALA A 137 -12.03 9.58 16.90
N ALA A 138 -11.49 10.79 16.66
CA ALA A 138 -10.57 11.04 15.56
C ALA A 138 -9.27 10.22 15.68
N VAL A 139 -8.68 10.14 16.88
CA VAL A 139 -7.48 9.32 17.12
C VAL A 139 -7.78 7.83 16.87
N CYS A 140 -8.91 7.32 17.36
CA CYS A 140 -9.33 5.95 17.11
C CYS A 140 -9.54 5.68 15.61
N ALA A 141 -10.18 6.59 14.89
CA ALA A 141 -10.40 6.48 13.46
C ALA A 141 -9.08 6.44 12.66
N ILE A 142 -8.16 7.36 12.95
CA ILE A 142 -6.83 7.40 12.32
C ILE A 142 -6.07 6.10 12.61
N THR A 143 -6.10 5.63 13.86
CA THR A 143 -5.43 4.39 14.27
C THR A 143 -6.01 3.18 13.53
N TYR A 144 -7.34 3.12 13.37
CA TYR A 144 -8.03 2.08 12.62
C TYR A 144 -7.63 2.09 11.14
N LEU A 145 -7.57 3.27 10.51
CA LEU A 145 -7.12 3.40 9.12
C LEU A 145 -5.68 2.92 8.96
N ILE A 146 -4.75 3.40 9.81
CA ILE A 146 -3.35 2.98 9.77
C ILE A 146 -3.22 1.47 9.93
N ALA A 147 -3.92 0.89 10.91
CA ALA A 147 -3.92 -0.55 11.13
C ALA A 147 -4.42 -1.29 9.89
N THR A 148 -5.57 -0.87 9.34
CA THR A 148 -6.15 -1.46 8.14
C THR A 148 -5.19 -1.40 6.95
N PHE A 149 -4.62 -0.23 6.65
CA PHE A 149 -3.63 -0.10 5.58
C PHE A 149 -2.40 -0.99 5.81
N THR A 150 -1.91 -1.06 7.05
CA THR A 150 -0.77 -1.93 7.40
C THR A 150 -1.11 -3.40 7.15
N TYR A 151 -2.29 -3.86 7.58
CA TYR A 151 -2.76 -5.23 7.37
C TYR A 151 -2.98 -5.57 5.90
N LEU A 152 -3.25 -4.58 5.06
CA LEU A 152 -3.53 -4.74 3.63
C LEU A 152 -2.30 -4.54 2.73
N MET A 153 -1.22 -3.92 3.25
CA MET A 153 -0.05 -3.50 2.48
C MET A 153 0.62 -4.64 1.69
N PHE A 154 0.58 -5.87 2.20
CA PHE A 154 1.22 -7.03 1.55
C PHE A 154 0.27 -7.82 0.64
N ALA A 155 -1.02 -7.51 0.56
CA ALA A 155 -1.98 -8.29 -0.20
C ALA A 155 -1.66 -8.28 -1.72
N VAL A 156 -1.34 -7.11 -2.27
CA VAL A 156 -0.94 -6.99 -3.68
C VAL A 156 0.36 -7.76 -3.93
N SER A 157 1.35 -7.62 -3.04
CA SER A 157 2.62 -8.30 -3.17
C SER A 157 2.49 -9.82 -3.08
N ALA A 158 1.68 -10.34 -2.16
CA ALA A 158 1.37 -11.77 -2.06
C ALA A 158 0.68 -12.28 -3.33
N THR A 159 -0.30 -11.54 -3.86
CA THR A 159 -0.99 -11.87 -5.12
C THR A 159 0.01 -12.00 -6.28
N VAL A 160 0.95 -11.07 -6.36
CA VAL A 160 1.93 -10.98 -7.44
C VAL A 160 3.00 -12.07 -7.32
N LEU A 161 3.56 -12.28 -6.12
CA LEU A 161 4.70 -13.17 -5.89
C LEU A 161 4.26 -14.63 -5.77
N GLU A 162 3.20 -14.89 -5.00
CA GLU A 162 2.72 -16.24 -4.70
C GLU A 162 1.65 -16.72 -5.69
N ARG A 163 1.16 -15.84 -6.57
CA ARG A 163 0.09 -16.14 -7.54
C ARG A 163 -1.21 -16.58 -6.85
N VAL A 164 -1.43 -16.20 -5.60
CA VAL A 164 -2.64 -16.52 -4.83
C VAL A 164 -3.83 -15.64 -5.25
N SER A 165 -5.05 -16.08 -4.93
CA SER A 165 -6.28 -15.31 -5.17
C SER A 165 -6.46 -14.19 -4.14
N GLY A 166 -7.32 -13.20 -4.39
CA GLY A 166 -7.46 -12.02 -3.52
C GLY A 166 -7.82 -12.32 -2.06
N ILE A 167 -8.74 -13.26 -1.80
CA ILE A 167 -9.12 -13.63 -0.43
C ILE A 167 -7.94 -14.32 0.29
N GLU A 168 -7.24 -15.20 -0.42
CA GLU A 168 -6.07 -15.89 0.11
C GLU A 168 -4.90 -14.92 0.34
N ALA A 169 -4.70 -13.96 -0.56
CA ALA A 169 -3.73 -12.89 -0.44
C ALA A 169 -3.99 -12.00 0.79
N LEU A 170 -5.25 -11.68 1.06
CA LEU A 170 -5.67 -10.95 2.28
C LEU A 170 -5.33 -11.77 3.53
N GLY A 171 -5.66 -13.06 3.54
CA GLY A 171 -5.31 -13.96 4.65
C GLY A 171 -3.79 -14.01 4.89
N ARG A 172 -2.99 -14.03 3.83
CA ARG A 172 -1.53 -13.98 3.92
C ARG A 172 -0.98 -12.64 4.40
N SER A 173 -1.53 -11.54 3.91
CA SER A 173 -1.16 -10.20 4.36
C SER A 173 -1.41 -10.06 5.87
N ILE A 174 -2.57 -10.52 6.34
CA ILE A 174 -2.91 -10.51 7.78
C ILE A 174 -1.95 -11.38 8.58
N TYR A 175 -1.66 -12.59 8.09
CA TYR A 175 -0.74 -13.50 8.76
C TYR A 175 0.67 -12.90 8.92
N LEU A 176 1.21 -12.29 7.86
CA LEU A 176 2.52 -11.65 7.88
C LEU A 176 2.55 -10.46 8.85
N VAL A 177 1.54 -9.59 8.79
CA VAL A 177 1.51 -8.35 9.58
C VAL A 177 1.28 -8.64 11.06
N ARG A 178 0.51 -9.67 11.40
CA ARG A 178 0.14 -9.97 12.79
C ARG A 178 1.34 -10.06 13.72
N GLU A 179 2.44 -10.68 13.29
CA GLU A 179 3.63 -10.81 14.14
C GLU A 179 4.43 -9.50 14.25
N PHE A 180 4.51 -8.71 13.17
CA PHE A 180 5.23 -7.43 13.18
C PHE A 180 4.46 -6.33 13.89
N PHE A 181 3.12 -6.31 13.75
CA PHE A 181 2.26 -5.27 14.29
C PHE A 181 2.37 -5.20 15.81
N TRP A 182 2.24 -6.33 16.51
CA TRP A 182 2.36 -6.37 17.97
C TRP A 182 3.75 -5.97 18.46
N ARG A 183 4.81 -6.34 17.73
CA ARG A 183 6.19 -5.95 18.08
C ARG A 183 6.40 -4.45 17.91
N ASN A 184 6.00 -3.88 16.78
CA ASN A 184 6.15 -2.46 16.50
C ASN A 184 5.27 -1.60 17.41
N LEU A 185 4.04 -2.06 17.70
CA LEU A 185 3.15 -1.40 18.65
C LEU A 185 3.74 -1.41 20.06
N GLY A 186 4.30 -2.55 20.50
CA GLY A 186 4.98 -2.65 21.79
C GLY A 186 6.17 -1.69 21.90
N VAL A 187 7.01 -1.62 20.86
CA VAL A 187 8.13 -0.66 20.81
C VAL A 187 7.62 0.78 20.86
N ALA A 188 6.62 1.12 20.05
CA ALA A 188 6.04 2.46 20.02
C ALA A 188 5.48 2.88 21.40
N LEU A 189 4.75 1.99 22.07
CA LEU A 189 4.23 2.22 23.41
C LEU A 189 5.35 2.43 24.44
N VAL A 190 6.41 1.62 24.41
CA VAL A 190 7.55 1.78 25.31
C VAL A 190 8.27 3.11 25.06
N THR A 191 8.41 3.54 23.81
CA THR A 191 9.05 4.83 23.48
C THR A 191 8.22 6.07 23.84
N LEU A 192 6.92 5.90 24.06
CA LEU A 192 6.01 6.99 24.42
C LEU A 192 5.92 7.22 25.93
N ILE A 193 6.45 6.32 26.75
CA ILE A 193 6.52 6.47 28.21
C ILE A 193 7.86 7.15 28.54
N PRO A 194 7.87 8.44 28.92
CA PRO A 194 9.08 9.16 29.31
C PRO A 194 9.69 8.64 30.62
#